data_AF-A0A9E4RZJ7-F1
#
_entry.id   AF-A0A9E4RZJ7-F1
#
_cell.length_a   1.000
_cell.length_b   1.000
_cell.length_c   1.000
_cell.angle_alpha   90.00
_cell.angle_beta   90.00
_cell.angle_gamma   90.00
#
_symmetry.space_group_name_H-M   'P 1'
#
loop_
_entity.id
_entity.type
_entity.pdbx_description
1 polymer ?
#
loop_
_entity_poly.entity_id
_entity_poly.type
_entity_poly.pdbx_seq_one_letter_code
_entity_poly.pdbx_strand_id
1 'polypeptide(L)'
;DDLAWVASRVTPHPSASFVQPIRLGRPEGETIPRSFVGSSEAGFESVAGRAKAAGWRTYHIESGHDPMVTHPKELAEILLEIAQQ
;
A
#
# COMPACT_ATOMS: atom_id res chain seq x y z
N ASP A 1 2.47 -4.82 23.63
CA ASP A 1 1.93 -5.63 22.54
C ASP A 1 1.48 -4.72 21.42
N ASP A 2 1.73 -5.10 20.17
CA ASP A 2 1.62 -4.21 19.00
C ASP A 2 0.22 -3.61 18.85
N LEU A 3 -0.81 -4.40 19.12
CA LEU A 3 -2.21 -3.97 19.07
C LEU A 3 -2.51 -2.79 20.01
N ALA A 4 -2.03 -2.84 21.26
CA ALA A 4 -2.25 -1.78 22.23
C ALA A 4 -1.51 -0.50 21.83
N TRP A 5 -0.32 -0.64 21.25
CA TRP A 5 0.44 0.49 20.72
C TRP A 5 -0.27 1.13 19.53
N VAL A 6 -0.71 0.36 18.53
CA VAL A 6 -1.45 0.87 17.37
C VAL A 6 -2.75 1.55 17.82
N ALA A 7 -3.54 0.90 18.66
CA ALA A 7 -4.81 1.43 19.15
C ALA A 7 -4.67 2.80 19.85
N SER A 8 -3.54 3.04 20.53
CA SER A 8 -3.25 4.33 21.18
C SER A 8 -2.90 5.47 20.21
N ARG A 9 -2.59 5.14 18.95
CA ARG A 9 -2.16 6.09 17.90
C ARG A 9 -3.22 6.37 16.86
N VAL A 10 -4.20 5.48 16.70
CA VAL A 10 -5.29 5.64 15.71
C VAL A 10 -6.28 6.71 16.15
N THR A 11 -6.69 7.56 15.21
CA THR A 11 -7.76 8.55 15.39
C THR A 11 -8.86 8.33 14.34
N PRO A 12 -10.11 8.79 14.58
CA PRO A 12 -11.17 8.69 13.59
C PRO A 12 -10.77 9.28 12.22
N HIS A 13 -10.96 8.52 11.14
CA HIS A 13 -10.70 9.01 9.79
C HIS A 13 -11.81 9.98 9.33
N PRO A 14 -11.48 11.14 8.75
CA PRO A 14 -12.50 12.06 8.25
C PRO A 14 -13.35 11.42 7.14
N SER A 15 -14.66 11.32 7.36
CA SER A 15 -15.58 10.63 6.42
C SER A 15 -15.59 11.22 5.01
N ALA A 16 -15.36 12.54 4.90
CA ALA A 16 -15.33 13.24 3.62
C ALA A 16 -14.28 12.66 2.65
N SER A 17 -13.16 12.15 3.13
CA SER A 17 -12.09 11.56 2.30
C SER A 17 -12.55 10.37 1.46
N PHE A 18 -13.60 9.65 1.88
CA PHE A 18 -14.13 8.50 1.14
C PHE A 18 -15.09 8.91 0.01
N VAL A 19 -15.76 10.06 0.14
CA VAL A 19 -16.84 10.46 -0.77
C VAL A 19 -16.51 11.69 -1.61
N GLN A 20 -15.47 12.43 -1.23
CA GLN A 20 -15.06 13.62 -1.95
C GLN A 20 -14.55 13.23 -3.37
N PRO A 21 -15.11 13.84 -4.44
CA PRO A 21 -14.65 13.58 -5.79
C PRO A 21 -13.20 14.03 -6.00
N ILE A 22 -12.41 13.19 -6.64
CA ILE A 22 -11.06 13.53 -7.11
C ILE A 22 -11.01 13.54 -8.64
N ARG A 23 -10.22 14.45 -9.21
CA ARG A 23 -9.96 14.52 -10.65
C ARG A 23 -8.59 13.92 -10.93
N LEU A 24 -8.57 12.78 -11.63
CA LEU A 24 -7.36 12.09 -12.06
C LEU A 24 -7.03 12.44 -13.53
N GLY A 25 -5.88 12.00 -14.02
CA GLY A 25 -5.50 12.15 -15.44
C GLY A 25 -4.55 13.32 -15.72
N ARG A 26 -3.77 13.78 -14.73
CA ARG A 26 -2.63 14.66 -14.98
C ARG A 26 -1.54 13.88 -15.73
N PRO A 27 -1.12 14.30 -16.94
CA PRO A 27 -0.17 13.56 -17.77
C PRO A 27 1.17 13.29 -17.07
N GLU A 28 1.60 14.20 -16.19
CA GLU A 28 2.85 14.08 -15.42
C GLU A 28 2.87 12.83 -14.53
N GLY A 29 1.69 12.33 -14.14
CA GLY A 29 1.59 11.11 -13.35
C GLY A 29 1.94 9.86 -14.14
N GLU A 30 1.76 9.84 -15.46
CA GLU A 30 1.91 8.65 -16.31
C GLU A 30 3.35 8.17 -16.41
N THR A 31 4.32 9.07 -16.28
CA THR A 31 5.75 8.76 -16.39
C THR A 31 6.38 8.32 -15.06
N ILE A 32 5.66 8.41 -13.94
CA ILE A 32 6.18 8.05 -12.62
C ILE A 32 6.20 6.51 -12.51
N PRO A 33 7.36 5.89 -12.23
CA PRO A 33 7.44 4.45 -11.97
C PRO A 33 6.54 4.05 -10.80
N ARG A 34 5.84 2.92 -10.92
CA ARG A 34 4.86 2.47 -9.93
C ARG A 34 5.14 1.02 -9.53
N SER A 35 5.06 0.79 -8.23
CA SER A 35 5.12 -0.53 -7.62
C SER A 35 3.94 -0.71 -6.68
N PHE A 36 3.51 -1.94 -6.49
CA PHE A 36 2.50 -2.33 -5.52
C PHE A 36 3.10 -3.33 -4.54
N VAL A 37 3.00 -3.05 -3.24
CA VAL A 37 3.37 -3.99 -2.17
C VAL A 37 2.07 -4.41 -1.48
N GLY A 38 1.71 -5.68 -1.63
CA GLY A 38 0.50 -6.27 -1.06
C GLY A 38 0.79 -7.15 0.15
N SER A 39 -0.27 -7.49 0.87
CA SER A 39 -0.26 -8.50 1.93
C SER A 39 -1.34 -9.56 1.70
N SER A 40 -1.42 -10.55 2.59
CA SER A 40 -2.42 -11.63 2.56
C SER A 40 -3.78 -11.23 3.14
N GLU A 41 -3.99 -9.94 3.44
CA GLU A 41 -5.26 -9.42 3.93
C GLU A 41 -6.34 -9.50 2.83
N ALA A 42 -7.48 -10.07 3.19
CA ALA A 42 -8.58 -10.31 2.25
C ALA A 42 -9.06 -9.00 1.60
N GLY A 43 -9.19 -9.01 0.28
CA GLY A 43 -9.70 -7.88 -0.52
C GLY A 43 -8.62 -7.14 -1.29
N PHE A 44 -7.34 -7.34 -0.96
CA PHE A 44 -6.24 -6.77 -1.74
C PHE A 44 -5.95 -7.50 -3.05
N GLU A 45 -6.44 -8.73 -3.24
CA GLU A 45 -6.23 -9.51 -4.46
C GLU A 45 -6.75 -8.77 -5.69
N SER A 46 -7.89 -8.10 -5.56
CA SER A 46 -8.49 -7.29 -6.63
C SER A 46 -7.61 -6.08 -7.00
N VAL A 47 -6.93 -5.49 -6.02
CA VAL A 47 -6.04 -4.34 -6.21
C VAL A 47 -4.72 -4.81 -6.82
N ALA A 48 -4.14 -5.88 -6.29
CA ALA A 48 -2.94 -6.51 -6.82
C ALA A 48 -3.14 -6.93 -8.29
N GLY A 49 -4.30 -7.50 -8.62
CA GLY A 49 -4.68 -7.86 -9.98
C GLY A 49 -4.71 -6.66 -10.92
N ARG A 50 -5.30 -5.54 -10.49
CA ARG A 50 -5.31 -4.29 -11.28
C ARG A 50 -3.91 -3.70 -11.45
N ALA A 51 -3.09 -3.68 -10.40
CA ALA A 51 -1.71 -3.20 -10.47
C ALA A 51 -0.88 -4.03 -11.47
N LYS A 52 -0.99 -5.36 -11.39
CA LYS A 52 -0.33 -6.27 -12.33
C LYS A 52 -0.82 -6.08 -13.77
N ALA A 53 -2.13 -5.94 -13.99
CA ALA A 53 -2.70 -5.69 -15.31
C ALA A 53 -2.25 -4.33 -15.89
N ALA A 54 -1.99 -3.34 -15.02
CA ALA A 54 -1.42 -2.04 -15.39
C ALA A 54 0.11 -2.08 -15.59
N GLY A 55 0.73 -3.27 -15.52
CA GLY A 55 2.18 -3.45 -15.73
C GLY A 55 3.05 -3.02 -14.55
N TRP A 56 2.48 -2.82 -13.36
CA TRP A 56 3.26 -2.41 -12.18
C TRP A 56 4.05 -3.60 -11.67
N ARG A 57 5.23 -3.32 -11.09
CA ARG A 57 5.97 -4.34 -10.33
C ARG A 57 5.20 -4.61 -9.02
N THR A 58 4.93 -5.88 -8.75
CA THR A 58 4.15 -6.30 -7.58
C THR A 58 5.02 -7.12 -6.63
N TYR A 59 4.95 -6.81 -5.34
CA TYR A 59 5.59 -7.53 -4.24
C TYR A 59 4.51 -8.00 -3.27
N HIS A 60 4.80 -9.07 -2.53
CA HIS A 60 3.87 -9.66 -1.56
C HIS A 60 4.61 -9.96 -0.26
N ILE A 61 4.00 -9.62 0.87
CA ILE A 61 4.48 -9.93 2.22
C ILE A 61 3.42 -10.78 2.91
N GLU A 62 3.78 -11.96 3.40
CA GLU A 62 2.86 -12.88 4.07
C GLU A 62 2.44 -12.36 5.45
N SER A 63 1.50 -11.41 5.46
CA SER A 63 1.11 -10.60 6.61
C SER A 63 -0.35 -10.15 6.53
N GLY A 64 -0.88 -9.59 7.61
CA GLY A 64 -2.19 -8.91 7.61
C GLY A 64 -2.10 -7.51 6.99
N HIS A 65 -3.06 -6.63 7.29
CA HIS A 65 -3.10 -5.27 6.71
C HIS A 65 -1.87 -4.39 7.00
N ASP A 66 -1.20 -4.61 8.15
CA ASP A 66 -0.14 -3.73 8.66
C ASP A 66 1.26 -4.37 8.64
N PRO A 67 1.86 -4.64 7.45
CA PRO A 67 3.21 -5.18 7.36
C PRO A 67 4.26 -4.21 7.89
N MET A 68 3.99 -2.90 7.91
CA MET A 68 4.89 -1.91 8.49
C MET A 68 5.04 -2.03 10.01
N VAL A 69 4.10 -2.70 10.68
CA VAL A 69 4.16 -3.00 12.12
C VAL A 69 4.70 -4.40 12.35
N THR A 70 4.18 -5.39 11.62
CA THR A 70 4.45 -6.82 11.88
C THR A 70 5.69 -7.35 11.16
N HIS A 71 6.00 -6.82 9.96
CA HIS A 71 7.10 -7.25 9.10
C HIS A 71 7.97 -6.07 8.63
N PRO A 72 8.40 -5.16 9.55
CA PRO A 72 9.00 -3.88 9.17
C PRO A 72 10.31 -4.04 8.38
N LYS A 73 11.10 -5.09 8.69
CA LYS A 73 12.37 -5.34 8.01
C LYS A 73 12.17 -5.77 6.56
N GLU A 74 11.28 -6.73 6.33
CA GLU A 74 10.96 -7.23 4.98
C GLU A 74 10.36 -6.11 4.12
N LEU A 75 9.43 -5.33 4.67
CA LEU A 75 8.89 -4.17 3.98
C LEU A 75 9.97 -3.14 3.64
N ALA A 76 10.89 -2.86 4.56
CA ALA A 76 11.98 -1.91 4.32
C ALA A 76 12.94 -2.38 3.21
N GLU A 77 13.26 -3.67 3.16
CA GLU A 77 14.09 -4.26 2.10
C GLU A 77 13.44 -4.09 0.72
N ILE A 78 12.14 -4.37 0.61
CA ILE A 78 11.36 -4.15 -0.63
C ILE A 78 11.38 -2.66 -1.03
N LEU A 79 11.16 -1.75 -0.08
CA LEU A 79 11.16 -0.31 -0.36
C LEU A 79 12.54 0.19 -0.83
N LEU A 80 13.63 -0.34 -0.26
CA LEU A 80 14.99 -0.03 -0.70
C LEU A 80 15.28 -0.58 -2.10
N GLU A 81 14.78 -1.77 -2.43
CA GLU A 81 14.87 -2.34 -3.78
C GLU A 81 14.10 -1.47 -4.80
N ILE A 82 12.92 -0.95 -4.44
CA ILE A 82 12.13 -0.06 -5.30
C ILE A 82 12.88 1.26 -5.54
N ALA A 83 13.50 1.83 -4.50
CA ALA A 83 14.19 3.11 -4.58
C ALA A 83 15.46 3.09 -5.46
N GLN A 84 15.99 1.91 -5.76
CA GLN A 84 17.18 1.71 -6.60
C GLN A 84 16.85 1.53 -8.10
N GLN A 85 15.57 1.60 -8.48
CA GLN A 85 15.09 1.40 -9.85
C GLN A 85 15.11 2.68 -10.69
#